data_AF-V6SRH4-F1
#
_entry.id   AF-V6SRH4-F1
#
_cell.length_a   1.000
_cell.length_b   1.000
_cell.length_c   1.000
_cell.angle_alpha   90.00
_cell.angle_beta   90.00
_cell.angle_gamma   90.00
#
_symmetry.space_group_name_H-M   'P 1'
#
loop_
_entity.id
_entity.type
_entity.pdbx_description
1 polymer ?
#
loop_
_entity_poly.entity_id
_entity_poly.type
_entity_poly.pdbx_seq_one_letter_code
_entity_poly.pdbx_strand_id
1 'polypeptide(L)'
;MKLKLPLLFSLFLLAQNGKSQTHPIEIHPNNRVASLQMTPTEYNNWKVNDQFNNTAIRQALFQDIYVKFQDHFDFIFLILNEDTRPSNLPSGQLMKVSNNISGIGMSNFNDCSSYGSAGKLKAVLHLARRDYLRAGPSLHELMHNWGNFVLQTESVPGYGTGLTSFAYLPHWGFTGGSTKGQLGGFQQSTLVNNGGGSYTVGTFGPNANGGNSVPYSQFELYLMGMIPLSGVSNFDVFKGITALSTNSTTDTFTATTRITYTPASLQTLMGTRSPSSATSQKNFKLLVICLTDTPLTTSQWSLLDDYSEKFGRTASDGSSSYNFWEATNGLGTMETGNLQNSLGVDENLFTEDILVYPIPSKNYVTVEIKNNIAIAELSVYNLLGQKLENITVRQNDNKIEINMNDCPKGIYHLSVKKDDGQLFTKKIILE
;
A
#
# COMPACT_ATOMS: atom_id res chain seq x y z
N MET A 1 51.97 -24.80 -42.60
CA MET A 1 50.53 -24.57 -42.84
C MET A 1 49.74 -25.07 -41.64
N LYS A 2 49.49 -24.20 -40.64
CA LYS A 2 48.46 -24.40 -39.61
C LYS A 2 47.90 -23.03 -39.23
N LEU A 3 46.59 -22.94 -39.33
CA LEU A 3 45.73 -21.75 -39.22
C LEU A 3 45.89 -21.03 -37.86
N LYS A 4 45.89 -19.69 -37.91
CA LYS A 4 45.58 -18.83 -36.76
C LYS A 4 44.06 -18.83 -36.53
N LEU A 5 43.64 -19.09 -35.30
CA LEU A 5 42.27 -18.90 -34.83
C LEU A 5 42.29 -17.68 -33.89
N PRO A 6 41.52 -16.60 -34.14
CA PRO A 6 41.36 -15.55 -33.14
C PRO A 6 40.24 -15.96 -32.16
N LEU A 7 40.57 -15.98 -30.87
CA LEU A 7 39.59 -16.08 -29.80
C LEU A 7 38.81 -14.75 -29.75
N LEU A 8 37.54 -14.75 -30.17
CA LEU A 8 36.63 -13.64 -29.92
C LEU A 8 36.34 -13.61 -28.41
N PHE A 9 36.83 -12.58 -27.72
CA PHE A 9 36.26 -12.17 -26.43
C PHE A 9 35.00 -11.35 -26.73
N SER A 10 33.83 -11.96 -26.58
CA SER A 10 32.57 -11.25 -26.51
C SER A 10 32.50 -10.49 -25.19
N LEU A 11 32.83 -9.20 -25.22
CA LEU A 11 32.54 -8.27 -24.14
C LEU A 11 31.02 -8.05 -24.12
N PHE A 12 30.29 -8.82 -23.31
CA PHE A 12 28.94 -8.43 -22.91
C PHE A 12 29.09 -7.23 -21.95
N LEU A 13 28.97 -6.01 -22.49
CA LEU A 13 28.66 -4.85 -21.67
C LEU A 13 27.21 -5.03 -21.18
N LEU A 14 27.05 -5.58 -19.98
CA LEU A 14 25.84 -5.35 -19.20
C LEU A 14 25.88 -3.90 -18.76
N ALA A 15 25.21 -3.02 -19.51
CA ALA A 15 24.87 -1.70 -19.03
C ALA A 15 23.83 -1.85 -17.91
N GLN A 16 24.29 -1.98 -16.67
CA GLN A 16 23.44 -1.76 -15.51
C GLN A 16 23.25 -0.25 -15.36
N ASN A 17 22.09 0.25 -15.80
CA ASN A 17 21.62 1.58 -15.41
C ASN A 17 21.21 1.54 -13.93
N GLY A 18 22.19 1.51 -13.02
CA GLY A 18 21.94 1.76 -11.60
C GLY A 18 21.49 3.21 -11.44
N LYS A 19 20.18 3.45 -11.37
CA LYS A 19 19.66 4.78 -11.05
C LYS A 19 20.06 5.10 -9.62
N SER A 20 20.81 6.17 -9.42
CA SER A 20 21.10 6.69 -8.08
C SER A 20 19.83 7.26 -7.47
N GLN A 21 19.66 7.06 -6.16
CA GLN A 21 18.60 7.71 -5.40
C GLN A 21 18.71 9.23 -5.57
N THR A 22 17.62 9.88 -5.98
CA THR A 22 17.55 11.33 -6.16
C THR A 22 17.04 12.06 -4.93
N HIS A 23 16.13 11.44 -4.16
CA HIS A 23 15.59 12.00 -2.93
C HIS A 23 16.15 11.32 -1.68
N PRO A 24 16.63 12.08 -0.68
CA PRO A 24 16.89 11.52 0.64
C PRO A 24 15.61 10.89 1.21
N ILE A 25 15.70 9.61 1.56
CA ILE A 25 14.64 8.89 2.26
C ILE A 25 15.15 8.42 3.62
N GLU A 26 14.49 8.88 4.67
CA GLU A 26 14.77 8.49 6.05
C GLU A 26 13.67 7.58 6.58
N ILE A 27 14.05 6.55 7.35
CA ILE A 27 13.10 5.63 7.99
C ILE A 27 13.04 5.98 9.47
N HIS A 28 11.83 6.14 9.99
CA HIS A 28 11.61 6.37 11.41
C HIS A 28 12.18 5.22 12.25
N PRO A 29 12.77 5.46 13.45
CA PRO A 29 13.39 4.41 14.26
C PRO A 29 12.45 3.22 14.62
N ASN A 30 11.14 3.46 14.71
CA ASN A 30 10.14 2.39 14.93
C ASN A 30 9.86 1.54 13.69
N ASN A 31 10.51 1.83 12.57
CA ASN A 31 10.50 1.02 11.36
C ASN A 31 9.13 0.86 10.67
N ARG A 32 8.27 1.88 10.77
CA ARG A 32 6.90 1.88 10.20
C ARG A 32 6.62 2.95 9.15
N VAL A 33 7.34 4.07 9.20
CA VAL A 33 7.10 5.19 8.29
C VAL A 33 8.44 5.70 7.78
N ALA A 34 8.40 6.27 6.58
CA ALA A 34 9.53 6.95 5.99
C ALA A 34 9.16 8.39 5.62
N SER A 35 10.17 9.23 5.41
CA SER A 35 10.04 10.55 4.80
C SER A 35 10.79 10.53 3.48
N LEU A 36 10.33 11.30 2.50
CA LEU A 36 11.04 11.57 1.26
C LEU A 36 11.16 13.09 1.14
N GLN A 37 12.40 13.57 1.19
CA GLN A 37 12.69 14.99 1.16
C GLN A 37 12.89 15.48 -0.28
N MET A 38 12.00 16.35 -0.72
CA MET A 38 12.05 17.10 -1.97
C MET A 38 12.76 18.43 -1.78
N THR A 39 13.13 19.08 -2.88
CA THR A 39 13.50 20.49 -2.80
C THR A 39 12.27 21.36 -2.50
N PRO A 40 12.41 22.54 -1.87
CA PRO A 40 11.26 23.43 -1.63
C PRO A 40 10.48 23.79 -2.90
N THR A 41 11.17 23.98 -4.03
CA THR A 41 10.52 24.26 -5.32
C THR A 41 9.72 23.07 -5.82
N GLU A 42 10.29 21.87 -5.75
CA GLU A 42 9.60 20.64 -6.17
C GLU A 42 8.38 20.36 -5.30
N TYR A 43 8.52 20.42 -3.97
CA TYR A 43 7.41 20.19 -3.04
C TYR A 43 6.29 21.21 -3.23
N ASN A 44 6.63 22.49 -3.45
CA ASN A 44 5.62 23.50 -3.79
C ASN A 44 4.92 23.18 -5.12
N ASN A 45 5.68 22.82 -6.15
CA ASN A 45 5.12 22.41 -7.44
C ASN A 45 4.23 21.17 -7.31
N TRP A 46 4.63 20.20 -6.47
CA TRP A 46 3.86 19.01 -6.17
C TRP A 46 2.45 19.36 -5.70
N LYS A 47 2.36 20.31 -4.76
CA LYS A 47 1.08 20.76 -4.18
C LYS A 47 0.26 21.63 -5.12
N VAL A 48 0.87 22.63 -5.74
CA VAL A 48 0.15 23.66 -6.50
C VAL A 48 -0.38 23.12 -7.83
N ASN A 49 0.39 22.24 -8.47
CA ASN A 49 0.09 21.71 -9.81
C ASN A 49 -0.45 20.28 -9.80
N ASP A 50 -0.76 19.72 -8.62
CA ASP A 50 -1.24 18.35 -8.46
C ASP A 50 -0.38 17.33 -9.20
N GLN A 51 0.92 17.33 -8.88
CA GLN A 51 1.90 16.52 -9.63
C GLN A 51 1.67 15.01 -9.47
N PHE A 52 0.89 14.58 -8.47
CA PHE A 52 0.46 13.20 -8.39
C PHE A 52 -0.39 12.78 -9.59
N ASN A 53 -1.15 13.69 -10.22
CA ASN A 53 -1.88 13.42 -11.46
C ASN A 53 -1.01 13.48 -12.71
N ASN A 54 0.21 14.01 -12.64
CA ASN A 54 1.17 13.96 -13.73
C ASN A 54 1.85 12.58 -13.76
N THR A 55 1.47 11.73 -14.74
CA THR A 55 1.97 10.35 -14.85
C THR A 55 3.49 10.25 -14.85
N ALA A 56 4.20 11.11 -15.61
CA ALA A 56 5.65 11.04 -15.72
C ALA A 56 6.34 11.37 -14.39
N ILE A 57 5.88 12.42 -13.70
CA ILE A 57 6.44 12.84 -12.41
C ILE A 57 6.10 11.83 -11.32
N ARG A 58 4.85 11.36 -11.26
CA ARG A 58 4.41 10.31 -10.34
C ARG A 58 5.26 9.05 -10.49
N GLN A 59 5.36 8.50 -11.71
CA GLN A 59 6.13 7.28 -11.96
C GLN A 59 7.61 7.45 -11.63
N ALA A 60 8.22 8.59 -11.97
CA ALA A 60 9.62 8.87 -11.63
C ALA A 60 9.86 8.87 -10.11
N LEU A 61 8.96 9.46 -9.32
CA LEU A 61 9.08 9.47 -7.86
C LEU A 61 9.01 8.04 -7.27
N PHE A 62 8.10 7.20 -7.76
CA PHE A 62 8.01 5.81 -7.28
C PHE A 62 9.21 4.96 -7.72
N GLN A 63 9.73 5.16 -8.95
CA GLN A 63 10.98 4.53 -9.36
C GLN A 63 12.12 4.88 -8.41
N ASP A 64 12.20 6.14 -7.98
CA ASP A 64 13.18 6.59 -6.99
C ASP A 64 12.95 5.94 -5.61
N ILE A 65 11.70 5.81 -5.16
CA ILE A 65 11.38 5.08 -3.92
C ILE A 65 11.90 3.64 -3.98
N TYR A 66 11.72 2.93 -5.10
CA TYR A 66 12.20 1.56 -5.27
C TYR A 66 13.71 1.43 -5.47
N VAL A 67 14.47 2.53 -5.61
CA VAL A 67 15.93 2.47 -5.47
C VAL A 67 16.31 2.09 -4.03
N LYS A 68 15.57 2.58 -3.03
CA LYS A 68 15.82 2.27 -1.61
C LYS A 68 15.12 1.01 -1.11
N PHE A 69 13.95 0.66 -1.64
CA PHE A 69 13.14 -0.43 -1.12
C PHE A 69 13.01 -1.60 -2.10
N GLN A 70 13.01 -2.82 -1.58
CA GLN A 70 12.67 -4.03 -2.34
C GLN A 70 11.18 -4.07 -2.70
N ASP A 71 10.85 -4.85 -3.72
CA ASP A 71 9.46 -5.03 -4.20
C ASP A 71 8.63 -5.91 -3.24
N HIS A 72 8.27 -5.34 -2.09
CA HIS A 72 7.54 -6.01 -1.02
C HIS A 72 6.12 -5.48 -0.82
N PHE A 73 5.79 -4.31 -1.36
CA PHE A 73 4.57 -3.59 -1.01
C PHE A 73 3.44 -3.81 -2.00
N ASP A 74 2.23 -4.06 -1.49
CA ASP A 74 1.02 -4.05 -2.29
C ASP A 74 0.56 -2.62 -2.57
N PHE A 75 0.82 -1.71 -1.63
CA PHE A 75 0.44 -0.31 -1.71
C PHE A 75 1.56 0.62 -1.23
N ILE A 76 1.67 1.81 -1.82
CA ILE A 76 2.50 2.89 -1.31
C ILE A 76 1.64 4.14 -1.14
N PHE A 77 1.58 4.68 0.08
CA PHE A 77 0.84 5.90 0.39
C PHE A 77 1.83 7.05 0.58
N LEU A 78 1.65 8.10 -0.21
CA LEU A 78 2.33 9.38 -0.07
C LEU A 78 1.45 10.32 0.77
N ILE A 79 2.01 10.93 1.80
CA ILE A 79 1.30 11.85 2.70
C ILE A 79 2.03 13.19 2.69
N LEU A 80 1.32 14.28 2.40
CA LEU A 80 1.94 15.61 2.48
C LEU A 80 2.20 16.03 3.93
N ASN A 81 3.34 16.68 4.15
CA ASN A 81 3.70 17.31 5.40
C ASN A 81 2.95 18.64 5.63
N GLU A 82 1.61 18.63 5.54
CA GLU A 82 0.76 19.81 5.74
C GLU A 82 -0.20 19.61 6.92
N ASP A 83 -0.52 20.72 7.62
CA ASP A 83 -1.60 20.79 8.63
C ASP A 83 -2.96 21.08 8.01
N THR A 84 -3.01 21.65 6.81
CA THR A 84 -4.23 22.00 6.10
C THR A 84 -4.14 21.48 4.68
N ARG A 85 -5.28 21.07 4.12
CA ARG A 85 -5.32 20.55 2.75
C ARG A 85 -5.03 21.72 1.78
N PRO A 86 -4.01 21.62 0.90
CA PRO A 86 -3.83 22.59 -0.17
C PRO A 86 -5.09 22.70 -1.04
N SER A 87 -5.51 23.92 -1.38
CA SER A 87 -6.81 24.18 -2.02
C SER A 87 -7.01 23.47 -3.36
N ASN A 88 -5.92 23.26 -4.11
CA ASN A 88 -5.92 22.66 -5.44
C ASN A 88 -5.95 21.13 -5.41
N LEU A 89 -5.83 20.51 -4.24
CA LEU A 89 -5.74 19.04 -4.12
C LEU A 89 -7.03 18.41 -3.60
N PRO A 90 -7.39 17.21 -4.08
CA PRO A 90 -8.39 16.39 -3.42
C PRO A 90 -7.88 15.97 -2.03
N SER A 91 -8.79 15.53 -1.15
CA SER A 91 -8.39 15.05 0.19
C SER A 91 -7.53 13.79 0.09
N GLY A 92 -7.86 12.91 -0.85
CA GLY A 92 -7.07 11.75 -1.22
C GLY A 92 -7.29 11.41 -2.69
N GLN A 93 -6.44 10.55 -3.23
CA GLN A 93 -6.59 9.99 -4.57
C GLN A 93 -5.74 8.72 -4.71
N LEU A 94 -6.28 7.71 -5.40
CA LEU A 94 -5.59 6.46 -5.71
C LEU A 94 -5.37 6.30 -7.21
N MET A 95 -4.14 5.89 -7.57
CA MET A 95 -3.78 5.47 -8.93
C MET A 95 -3.50 3.97 -8.92
N LYS A 96 -4.29 3.22 -9.67
CA LYS A 96 -4.06 1.77 -9.84
C LYS A 96 -2.81 1.55 -10.69
N VAL A 97 -2.03 0.54 -10.31
CA VAL A 97 -0.78 0.15 -10.97
C VAL A 97 -0.91 -1.23 -11.60
N SER A 98 -1.58 -2.17 -10.92
CA SER A 98 -1.85 -3.48 -11.48
C SER A 98 -3.20 -4.03 -11.02
N ASN A 99 -3.79 -4.87 -11.87
CA ASN A 99 -4.95 -5.67 -11.55
C ASN A 99 -4.82 -7.06 -12.19
N ASN A 100 -4.90 -8.10 -11.37
CA ASN A 100 -4.99 -9.49 -11.80
C ASN A 100 -6.31 -10.14 -11.36
N ILE A 101 -7.28 -9.34 -10.94
CA ILE A 101 -8.58 -9.78 -10.45
C ILE A 101 -9.61 -9.65 -11.57
N SER A 102 -10.27 -10.75 -11.90
CA SER A 102 -11.42 -10.79 -12.79
C SER A 102 -12.73 -10.80 -12.00
N GLY A 103 -13.84 -10.41 -12.63
CA GLY A 103 -15.16 -10.40 -12.01
C GLY A 103 -15.45 -9.21 -11.09
N ILE A 104 -14.70 -8.11 -11.25
CA ILE A 104 -14.89 -6.84 -10.51
C ILE A 104 -15.13 -5.63 -11.43
N GLY A 105 -15.46 -5.87 -12.71
CA GLY A 105 -15.77 -4.80 -13.67
C GLY A 105 -14.53 -4.06 -14.21
N MET A 106 -13.34 -4.62 -14.01
CA MET A 106 -12.08 -4.09 -14.56
C MET A 106 -11.37 -5.15 -15.40
N SER A 107 -10.62 -4.70 -16.41
CA SER A 107 -9.67 -5.53 -17.15
C SER A 107 -8.44 -5.84 -16.31
N ASN A 108 -7.74 -6.91 -16.65
CA ASN A 108 -6.43 -7.20 -16.08
C ASN A 108 -5.37 -6.32 -16.76
N PHE A 109 -4.44 -5.79 -15.98
CA PHE A 109 -3.30 -5.00 -16.47
C PHE A 109 -2.16 -5.02 -15.46
N ASN A 110 -0.95 -4.67 -15.90
CA ASN A 110 0.23 -4.58 -15.05
C ASN A 110 1.15 -3.47 -15.57
N ASP A 111 1.23 -2.36 -14.82
CA ASP A 111 2.13 -1.22 -15.07
C ASP A 111 3.24 -1.13 -14.00
N CYS A 112 3.48 -2.20 -13.24
CA CYS A 112 4.43 -2.19 -12.11
C CYS A 112 5.83 -1.71 -12.50
N SER A 113 6.33 -2.11 -13.67
CA SER A 113 7.66 -1.73 -14.16
C SER A 113 7.81 -0.22 -14.32
N SER A 114 6.74 0.49 -14.70
CA SER A 114 6.76 1.95 -14.84
C SER A 114 6.88 2.65 -13.49
N TYR A 115 6.56 1.97 -12.39
CA TYR A 115 6.70 2.47 -11.02
C TYR A 115 7.96 1.95 -10.33
N GLY A 116 8.77 1.08 -10.96
CA GLY A 116 9.93 0.45 -10.33
C GLY A 116 9.63 -0.84 -9.56
N SER A 117 8.38 -1.30 -9.55
CA SER A 117 7.97 -2.57 -8.94
C SER A 117 8.19 -3.74 -9.91
N ALA A 118 8.62 -4.89 -9.39
CA ALA A 118 8.79 -6.15 -10.14
C ALA A 118 7.47 -6.94 -10.30
N GLY A 119 6.35 -6.39 -9.84
CA GLY A 119 5.02 -6.97 -10.05
C GLY A 119 4.13 -7.01 -8.82
N LYS A 120 4.60 -6.63 -7.63
CA LYS A 120 3.76 -6.66 -6.42
C LYS A 120 2.82 -5.46 -6.26
N LEU A 121 3.22 -4.28 -6.75
CA LEU A 121 2.50 -3.04 -6.49
C LEU A 121 1.11 -3.04 -7.16
N LYS A 122 0.06 -2.95 -6.35
CA LYS A 122 -1.33 -2.89 -6.82
C LYS A 122 -1.77 -1.47 -7.12
N ALA A 123 -1.46 -0.54 -6.22
CA ALA A 123 -1.80 0.86 -6.37
C ALA A 123 -0.91 1.78 -5.55
N VAL A 124 -0.90 3.05 -5.92
CA VAL A 124 -0.29 4.13 -5.15
C VAL A 124 -1.35 5.15 -4.77
N LEU A 125 -1.21 5.77 -3.62
CA LEU A 125 -2.22 6.66 -3.05
C LEU A 125 -1.55 7.94 -2.54
N HIS A 126 -2.22 9.07 -2.69
CA HIS A 126 -1.77 10.36 -2.18
C HIS A 126 -2.79 10.94 -1.21
N LEU A 127 -2.33 11.36 -0.03
CA LEU A 127 -3.11 12.04 1.02
C LEU A 127 -2.59 13.45 1.24
N ALA A 128 -3.48 14.42 1.22
CA ALA A 128 -3.10 15.83 1.14
C ALA A 128 -2.67 16.48 2.48
N ARG A 129 -2.63 15.75 3.59
CA ARG A 129 -2.15 16.21 4.91
C ARG A 129 -1.88 15.06 5.88
N ARG A 130 -1.10 15.33 6.94
CA ARG A 130 -0.51 14.33 7.85
C ARG A 130 -1.51 13.41 8.54
N ASP A 131 -2.67 13.92 8.91
CA ASP A 131 -3.70 13.18 9.66
C ASP A 131 -4.64 12.33 8.80
N TYR A 132 -4.55 12.45 7.47
CA TYR A 132 -5.49 11.80 6.58
C TYR A 132 -5.32 10.29 6.44
N LEU A 133 -4.24 9.71 6.97
CA LEU A 133 -4.12 8.26 7.07
C LEU A 133 -5.17 7.67 8.03
N ARG A 134 -5.54 8.40 9.08
CA ARG A 134 -6.55 7.96 10.06
C ARG A 134 -7.84 8.77 10.01
N ALA A 135 -7.74 10.09 9.96
CA ALA A 135 -8.88 11.01 9.99
C ALA A 135 -9.38 11.40 8.59
N GLY A 136 -8.73 10.90 7.55
CA GLY A 136 -9.02 11.23 6.15
C GLY A 136 -9.67 10.08 5.39
N PRO A 137 -9.66 10.16 4.05
CA PRO A 137 -10.34 9.19 3.21
C PRO A 137 -9.47 7.96 2.89
N SER A 138 -8.52 7.55 3.73
CA SER A 138 -7.58 6.49 3.35
C SER A 138 -8.25 5.16 3.01
N LEU A 139 -9.27 4.73 3.76
CA LEU A 139 -10.06 3.54 3.44
C LEU A 139 -10.93 3.71 2.19
N HIS A 140 -11.44 4.92 1.96
CA HIS A 140 -12.22 5.29 0.78
C HIS A 140 -11.36 5.20 -0.47
N GLU A 141 -10.22 5.88 -0.45
CA GLU A 141 -9.27 5.87 -1.57
C GLU A 141 -8.76 4.46 -1.84
N LEU A 142 -8.47 3.68 -0.80
CA LEU A 142 -8.06 2.29 -0.93
C LEU A 142 -9.15 1.43 -1.61
N MET A 143 -10.44 1.74 -1.40
CA MET A 143 -11.54 1.00 -2.03
C MET A 143 -11.57 1.16 -3.56
N HIS A 144 -11.05 2.28 -4.09
CA HIS A 144 -10.92 2.50 -5.55
C HIS A 144 -9.98 1.50 -6.25
N ASN A 145 -9.23 0.70 -5.48
CA ASN A 145 -8.49 -0.44 -6.01
C ASN A 145 -9.40 -1.59 -6.46
N TRP A 146 -10.61 -1.74 -5.90
CA TRP A 146 -11.52 -2.87 -6.18
C TRP A 146 -12.88 -2.47 -6.74
N GLY A 147 -13.40 -1.28 -6.43
CA GLY A 147 -14.72 -0.85 -6.91
C GLY A 147 -14.88 0.67 -6.93
N ASN A 148 -16.01 1.21 -7.36
CA ASN A 148 -17.09 0.55 -8.10
C ASN A 148 -16.78 0.59 -9.61
N PHE A 149 -16.65 -0.56 -10.26
CA PHE A 149 -16.49 -0.65 -11.72
C PHE A 149 -17.53 -1.58 -12.37
N VAL A 150 -18.51 -2.05 -11.58
CA VAL A 150 -19.50 -3.04 -12.04
C VAL A 150 -20.87 -2.40 -12.21
N LEU A 151 -21.32 -1.66 -11.20
CA LEU A 151 -22.68 -1.16 -11.15
C LEU A 151 -22.72 0.23 -11.74
N GLN A 152 -23.48 0.42 -12.81
CA GLN A 152 -23.83 1.76 -13.27
C GLN A 152 -24.68 2.45 -12.20
N THR A 153 -24.09 3.38 -11.48
CA THR A 153 -24.71 4.18 -10.43
C THR A 153 -24.94 5.60 -10.92
N GLU A 154 -25.81 6.32 -10.22
CA GLU A 154 -26.11 7.71 -10.52
C GLU A 154 -26.05 8.59 -9.28
N SER A 155 -25.86 9.88 -9.49
CA SER A 155 -25.95 10.92 -8.47
C SER A 155 -26.69 12.15 -9.02
N VAL A 156 -26.90 13.15 -8.16
CA VAL A 156 -27.60 14.39 -8.46
C VAL A 156 -26.73 15.60 -8.09
N PRO A 157 -26.94 16.78 -8.72
CA PRO A 157 -26.11 17.96 -8.47
C PRO A 157 -26.31 18.57 -7.08
N GLY A 158 -27.37 18.18 -6.37
CA GLY A 158 -27.67 18.66 -5.02
C GLY A 158 -29.08 18.30 -4.57
N TYR A 159 -29.55 18.98 -3.54
CA TYR A 159 -30.92 18.86 -3.02
C TYR A 159 -31.91 19.65 -3.87
N GLY A 160 -33.15 19.19 -3.95
CA GLY A 160 -34.24 19.88 -4.65
C GLY A 160 -35.20 18.93 -5.36
N THR A 161 -35.98 19.50 -6.28
CA THR A 161 -36.92 18.81 -7.16
C THR A 161 -36.62 19.18 -8.62
N GLY A 162 -37.15 18.41 -9.57
CA GLY A 162 -36.85 18.62 -11.00
C GLY A 162 -35.38 18.34 -11.35
N LEU A 163 -34.71 17.50 -10.55
CA LEU A 163 -33.33 17.11 -10.74
C LEU A 163 -33.20 16.20 -11.97
N THR A 164 -32.03 16.24 -12.60
CA THR A 164 -31.60 15.24 -13.58
C THR A 164 -30.38 14.53 -13.02
N SER A 165 -30.50 13.21 -12.84
CA SER A 165 -29.37 12.39 -12.39
C SER A 165 -28.35 12.16 -13.51
N PHE A 166 -27.12 11.86 -13.12
CA PHE A 166 -26.00 11.58 -14.02
C PHE A 166 -25.18 10.38 -13.54
N ALA A 167 -24.51 9.69 -14.45
CA ALA A 167 -23.66 8.54 -14.14
C ALA A 167 -22.57 8.88 -13.12
N TYR A 168 -22.34 8.00 -12.14
CA TYR A 168 -21.54 8.31 -10.96
C TYR A 168 -20.56 7.22 -10.57
N LEU A 169 -19.92 6.59 -11.56
CA LEU A 169 -18.74 5.77 -11.32
C LEU A 169 -17.55 6.66 -10.91
N PRO A 170 -16.65 6.17 -10.03
CA PRO A 170 -16.61 4.84 -9.42
C PRO A 170 -17.26 4.78 -8.02
N HIS A 171 -18.34 5.54 -7.78
CA HIS A 171 -19.01 5.60 -6.46
C HIS A 171 -20.34 4.84 -6.46
N TRP A 172 -20.89 4.63 -5.26
CA TRP A 172 -22.13 3.89 -5.07
C TRP A 172 -23.38 4.75 -5.34
N GLY A 173 -23.31 6.08 -5.24
CA GLY A 173 -24.46 6.93 -5.54
C GLY A 173 -25.68 6.56 -4.70
N PHE A 174 -26.85 6.44 -5.33
CA PHE A 174 -28.09 5.98 -4.68
C PHE A 174 -28.19 4.45 -4.65
N THR A 175 -27.23 3.81 -3.98
CA THR A 175 -27.16 2.35 -3.84
C THR A 175 -27.24 1.95 -2.37
N GLY A 176 -28.05 0.93 -2.09
CA GLY A 176 -28.13 0.31 -0.78
C GLY A 176 -26.98 -0.65 -0.54
N GLY A 177 -26.60 -0.83 0.72
CA GLY A 177 -25.65 -1.84 1.15
C GLY A 177 -25.95 -2.34 2.56
N SER A 178 -25.19 -3.34 3.01
CA SER A 178 -25.24 -3.78 4.42
C SER A 178 -24.87 -2.65 5.40
N THR A 179 -24.08 -1.69 4.92
CA THR A 179 -23.74 -0.41 5.56
C THR A 179 -23.75 0.68 4.47
N LYS A 180 -23.51 1.94 4.85
CA LYS A 180 -23.37 3.04 3.91
C LYS A 180 -22.08 2.97 3.06
N GLY A 181 -21.16 2.03 3.32
CA GLY A 181 -19.97 1.78 2.49
C GLY A 181 -18.93 2.93 2.40
N GLN A 182 -17.73 2.57 1.97
CA GLN A 182 -16.62 3.52 1.83
C GLN A 182 -16.80 4.43 0.60
N LEU A 183 -17.32 3.92 -0.52
CA LEU A 183 -17.56 4.72 -1.75
C LEU A 183 -18.97 5.34 -1.85
N GLY A 184 -19.62 5.57 -0.70
CA GLY A 184 -20.94 6.18 -0.65
C GLY A 184 -22.10 5.18 -0.62
N GLY A 185 -23.33 5.67 -0.78
CA GLY A 185 -24.53 4.84 -0.70
C GLY A 185 -25.13 4.81 0.71
N PHE A 186 -26.28 4.13 0.85
CA PHE A 186 -27.07 4.13 2.08
C PHE A 186 -27.19 2.72 2.68
N GLN A 187 -27.56 2.66 3.95
CA GLN A 187 -27.81 1.37 4.62
C GLN A 187 -29.17 0.81 4.20
N GLN A 188 -29.16 -0.31 3.47
CA GLN A 188 -30.34 -0.94 2.86
C GLN A 188 -31.47 -1.22 3.86
N SER A 189 -31.15 -1.59 5.09
CA SER A 189 -32.13 -1.88 6.14
C SER A 189 -32.94 -0.65 6.58
N THR A 190 -32.54 0.56 6.19
CA THR A 190 -33.25 1.81 6.48
C THR A 190 -34.23 2.21 5.37
N LEU A 191 -34.25 1.48 4.24
CA LEU A 191 -35.07 1.81 3.09
C LEU A 191 -36.56 1.64 3.39
N VAL A 192 -37.31 2.72 3.20
CA VAL A 192 -38.77 2.76 3.21
C VAL A 192 -39.25 3.16 1.82
N ASN A 193 -40.16 2.36 1.24
CA ASN A 193 -40.84 2.71 0.00
C ASN A 193 -42.15 3.44 0.35
N ASN A 194 -42.24 4.72 -0.02
CA ASN A 194 -43.39 5.58 0.29
C ASN A 194 -44.50 5.48 -0.78
N GLY A 195 -44.28 4.70 -1.84
CA GLY A 195 -45.13 4.67 -3.03
C GLY A 195 -44.81 5.81 -4.01
N GLY A 196 -45.35 5.72 -5.23
CA GLY A 196 -45.19 6.77 -6.24
C GLY A 196 -43.74 7.06 -6.68
N GLY A 197 -42.83 6.10 -6.50
CA GLY A 197 -41.40 6.29 -6.80
C GLY A 197 -40.62 7.08 -5.74
N SER A 198 -41.23 7.37 -4.58
CA SER A 198 -40.58 8.04 -3.44
C SER A 198 -40.03 7.01 -2.44
N TYR A 199 -38.81 7.28 -1.96
CA TYR A 199 -38.08 6.42 -1.03
C TYR A 199 -37.45 7.26 0.07
N THR A 200 -37.42 6.72 1.29
CA THR A 200 -36.73 7.32 2.43
C THR A 200 -35.69 6.34 2.97
N VAL A 201 -34.50 6.85 3.29
CA VAL A 201 -33.36 6.10 3.85
C VAL A 201 -32.71 6.91 4.99
N GLY A 202 -31.88 6.28 5.82
CA GLY A 202 -31.01 7.04 6.73
C GLY A 202 -30.05 7.93 5.95
N THR A 203 -29.62 9.06 6.53
CA THR A 203 -28.76 10.03 5.82
C THR A 203 -27.55 9.38 5.16
N PHE A 204 -27.14 9.83 3.98
CA PHE A 204 -25.96 9.26 3.33
C PHE A 204 -25.30 10.23 2.35
N GLY A 205 -24.04 9.95 2.04
CA GLY A 205 -23.34 10.59 0.93
C GLY A 205 -23.36 9.68 -0.31
N PRO A 206 -23.69 10.20 -1.51
CA PRO A 206 -23.58 9.42 -2.73
C PRO A 206 -22.12 9.11 -3.09
N ASN A 207 -21.17 9.91 -2.58
CA ASN A 207 -19.74 9.81 -2.84
C ASN A 207 -18.97 9.07 -1.74
N ALA A 208 -19.21 9.45 -0.49
CA ALA A 208 -18.48 8.97 0.67
C ALA A 208 -19.31 9.21 1.94
N ASN A 209 -19.05 8.47 3.01
CA ASN A 209 -19.79 8.56 4.26
C ASN A 209 -18.95 9.02 5.47
N GLY A 210 -17.93 9.86 5.22
CA GLY A 210 -17.11 10.50 6.27
C GLY A 210 -15.69 9.95 6.42
N GLY A 211 -15.05 9.54 5.33
CA GLY A 211 -13.70 8.97 5.36
C GLY A 211 -13.70 7.62 6.06
N ASN A 212 -12.79 7.44 7.04
CA ASN A 212 -12.67 6.19 7.79
C ASN A 212 -13.79 5.96 8.83
N SER A 213 -14.91 6.67 8.77
CA SER A 213 -16.01 6.61 9.75
C SER A 213 -16.95 5.41 9.62
N VAL A 214 -16.82 4.61 8.55
CA VAL A 214 -17.70 3.47 8.25
C VAL A 214 -16.89 2.24 7.86
N PRO A 215 -17.37 1.02 8.11
CA PRO A 215 -16.72 -0.18 7.60
C PRO A 215 -17.09 -0.39 6.12
N TYR A 216 -16.37 -1.29 5.46
CA TYR A 216 -16.73 -1.77 4.13
C TYR A 216 -18.07 -2.52 4.16
N SER A 217 -18.93 -2.25 3.19
CA SER A 217 -20.16 -3.01 2.97
C SER A 217 -19.86 -4.44 2.50
N GLN A 218 -20.83 -5.34 2.60
CA GLN A 218 -20.68 -6.73 2.12
C GLN A 218 -20.27 -6.79 0.63
N PHE A 219 -20.81 -5.91 -0.21
CA PHE A 219 -20.44 -5.90 -1.62
C PHE A 219 -19.01 -5.39 -1.83
N GLU A 220 -18.58 -4.35 -1.11
CA GLU A 220 -17.18 -3.91 -1.10
C GLU A 220 -16.24 -5.03 -0.62
N LEU A 221 -16.59 -5.72 0.47
CA LEU A 221 -15.84 -6.88 0.98
C LEU A 221 -15.77 -8.01 -0.05
N TYR A 222 -16.84 -8.27 -0.80
CA TYR A 222 -16.81 -9.25 -1.88
C TYR A 222 -15.87 -8.84 -3.01
N LEU A 223 -15.89 -7.57 -3.44
CA LEU A 223 -14.99 -7.05 -4.48
C LEU A 223 -13.52 -7.11 -4.05
N MET A 224 -13.23 -6.79 -2.78
CA MET A 224 -11.92 -7.00 -2.14
C MET A 224 -11.52 -8.48 -2.07
N GLY A 225 -12.49 -9.39 -2.18
CA GLY A 225 -12.29 -10.82 -2.07
C GLY A 225 -12.29 -11.32 -0.64
N MET A 226 -12.79 -10.53 0.32
CA MET A 226 -12.85 -10.87 1.74
C MET A 226 -13.92 -11.92 2.03
N ILE A 227 -15.08 -11.85 1.37
CA ILE A 227 -16.21 -12.78 1.54
C ILE A 227 -16.65 -13.38 0.19
N PRO A 228 -17.27 -14.59 0.17
CA PRO A 228 -17.86 -15.12 -1.06
C PRO A 228 -19.12 -14.33 -1.47
N LEU A 229 -19.53 -14.44 -2.73
CA LEU A 229 -20.73 -13.74 -3.24
C LEU A 229 -22.01 -14.16 -2.50
N SER A 230 -22.07 -15.38 -1.99
CA SER A 230 -23.17 -15.87 -1.14
C SER A 230 -23.28 -15.14 0.20
N GLY A 231 -22.23 -14.40 0.62
CA GLY A 231 -22.24 -13.55 1.81
C GLY A 231 -22.76 -12.12 1.53
N VAL A 232 -23.13 -11.81 0.29
CA VAL A 232 -23.69 -10.50 -0.09
C VAL A 232 -25.21 -10.58 -0.05
N SER A 233 -25.82 -9.78 0.82
CA SER A 233 -27.28 -9.66 0.89
C SER A 233 -27.83 -8.94 -0.33
N ASN A 234 -29.11 -9.14 -0.63
CA ASN A 234 -29.75 -8.37 -1.69
C ASN A 234 -29.73 -6.88 -1.36
N PHE A 235 -29.50 -6.05 -2.37
CA PHE A 235 -29.54 -4.59 -2.22
C PHE A 235 -30.09 -3.92 -3.47
N ASP A 236 -30.53 -2.68 -3.33
CA ASP A 236 -31.16 -1.90 -4.39
C ASP A 236 -30.23 -0.82 -4.94
N VAL A 237 -30.28 -0.60 -6.25
CA VAL A 237 -29.70 0.56 -6.93
C VAL A 237 -30.83 1.38 -7.53
N PHE A 238 -30.80 2.69 -7.30
CA PHE A 238 -31.78 3.63 -7.82
C PHE A 238 -31.19 4.49 -8.94
N LYS A 239 -32.00 4.75 -9.96
CA LYS A 239 -31.66 5.57 -11.13
C LYS A 239 -32.81 6.50 -11.52
N GLY A 240 -32.49 7.51 -12.32
CA GLY A 240 -33.43 8.55 -12.73
C GLY A 240 -33.93 9.33 -11.52
N ILE A 241 -32.98 9.84 -10.72
CA ILE A 241 -33.30 10.58 -9.50
C ILE A 241 -33.80 11.98 -9.88
N THR A 242 -35.04 12.30 -9.49
CA THR A 242 -35.70 13.56 -9.87
C THR A 242 -35.93 14.52 -8.70
N ALA A 243 -35.78 14.03 -7.47
CA ALA A 243 -35.83 14.85 -6.27
C ALA A 243 -34.97 14.22 -5.17
N LEU A 244 -34.36 15.06 -4.33
CA LEU A 244 -33.65 14.69 -3.12
C LEU A 244 -33.88 15.78 -2.06
N SER A 245 -34.33 15.38 -0.88
CA SER A 245 -34.41 16.21 0.31
C SER A 245 -33.76 15.50 1.48
N THR A 246 -33.24 16.27 2.43
CA THR A 246 -32.58 15.76 3.63
C THR A 246 -33.21 16.37 4.88
N ASN A 247 -33.24 15.61 5.96
CA ASN A 247 -33.39 16.10 7.32
C ASN A 247 -32.23 15.57 8.18
N SER A 248 -32.20 15.91 9.47
CA SER A 248 -31.06 15.56 10.34
C SER A 248 -30.76 14.06 10.46
N THR A 249 -31.69 13.16 10.10
CA THR A 249 -31.56 11.71 10.30
C THR A 249 -31.87 10.86 9.06
N THR A 250 -32.55 11.41 8.07
CA THR A 250 -33.01 10.69 6.89
C THR A 250 -32.92 11.54 5.63
N ASP A 251 -32.73 10.86 4.50
CA ASP A 251 -32.83 11.43 3.16
C ASP A 251 -34.05 10.82 2.45
N THR A 252 -34.79 11.65 1.72
CA THR A 252 -35.92 11.22 0.89
C THR A 252 -35.66 11.60 -0.56
N PHE A 253 -35.83 10.67 -1.47
CA PHE A 253 -35.59 10.89 -2.88
C PHE A 253 -36.67 10.25 -3.75
N THR A 254 -36.83 10.79 -4.97
CA THR A 254 -37.71 10.21 -5.99
C THR A 254 -36.86 9.61 -7.10
N ALA A 255 -37.16 8.38 -7.51
CA ALA A 255 -36.45 7.66 -8.56
C ALA A 255 -37.43 7.00 -9.54
N THR A 256 -37.10 7.00 -10.82
CA THR A 256 -37.91 6.33 -11.85
C THR A 256 -37.60 4.83 -11.96
N THR A 257 -36.42 4.41 -11.52
CA THR A 257 -35.95 3.03 -11.65
C THR A 257 -35.38 2.53 -10.33
N ARG A 258 -35.77 1.31 -9.95
CA ARG A 258 -35.21 0.53 -8.86
C ARG A 258 -34.76 -0.83 -9.40
N ILE A 259 -33.51 -1.20 -9.16
CA ILE A 259 -32.94 -2.48 -9.57
C ILE A 259 -32.49 -3.20 -8.31
N THR A 260 -33.04 -4.38 -8.03
CA THR A 260 -32.56 -5.23 -6.93
C THR A 260 -31.49 -6.18 -7.45
N TYR A 261 -30.29 -6.11 -6.87
CA TYR A 261 -29.21 -7.05 -7.11
C TYR A 261 -29.26 -8.17 -6.09
N THR A 262 -29.17 -9.41 -6.59
CA THR A 262 -29.05 -10.64 -5.81
C THR A 262 -27.68 -11.27 -6.12
N PRO A 263 -27.16 -12.19 -5.30
CA PRO A 263 -25.97 -12.95 -5.64
C PRO A 263 -26.02 -13.57 -7.05
N ALA A 264 -27.18 -14.08 -7.47
CA ALA A 264 -27.34 -14.67 -8.80
C ALA A 264 -27.30 -13.63 -9.94
N SER A 265 -27.92 -12.46 -9.77
CA SER A 265 -27.88 -11.42 -10.79
C SER A 265 -26.51 -10.75 -10.87
N LEU A 266 -25.81 -10.60 -9.74
CA LEU A 266 -24.43 -10.13 -9.69
C LEU A 266 -23.48 -11.11 -10.39
N GLN A 267 -23.59 -12.41 -10.10
CA GLN A 267 -22.81 -13.46 -10.76
C GLN A 267 -23.01 -13.47 -12.28
N THR A 268 -24.25 -13.23 -12.73
CA THR A 268 -24.59 -13.12 -14.16
C THR A 268 -23.97 -11.87 -14.78
N LEU A 269 -24.04 -10.74 -14.09
CA LEU A 269 -23.53 -9.45 -14.56
C LEU A 269 -21.99 -9.42 -14.65
N MET A 270 -21.32 -9.93 -13.62
CA MET A 270 -19.87 -9.74 -13.45
C MET A 270 -19.04 -10.98 -13.81
N GLY A 271 -19.68 -12.14 -13.96
CA GLY A 271 -18.97 -13.42 -14.00
C GLY A 271 -18.40 -13.81 -12.63
N THR A 272 -17.66 -14.92 -12.59
CA THR A 272 -17.07 -15.40 -11.33
C THR A 272 -15.85 -14.57 -10.98
N ARG A 273 -15.80 -14.04 -9.76
CA ARG A 273 -14.60 -13.38 -9.25
C ARG A 273 -13.44 -14.37 -9.14
N SER A 274 -12.30 -14.01 -9.73
CA SER A 274 -11.05 -14.78 -9.64
C SER A 274 -9.89 -13.86 -9.28
N PRO A 275 -9.08 -14.16 -8.24
CA PRO A 275 -9.22 -15.29 -7.32
C PRO A 275 -10.56 -15.29 -6.56
N SER A 276 -10.97 -16.44 -6.03
CA SER A 276 -12.17 -16.50 -5.17
C SER A 276 -11.86 -15.94 -3.78
N SER A 277 -12.86 -15.75 -2.93
CA SER A 277 -12.62 -15.30 -1.56
C SER A 277 -11.80 -16.29 -0.71
N ALA A 278 -11.76 -17.56 -1.08
CA ALA A 278 -10.97 -18.60 -0.41
C ALA A 278 -9.47 -18.49 -0.72
N THR A 279 -9.10 -17.96 -1.89
CA THR A 279 -7.71 -17.88 -2.36
C THR A 279 -7.19 -16.46 -2.55
N SER A 280 -8.04 -15.45 -2.32
CA SER A 280 -7.65 -14.06 -2.39
C SER A 280 -6.71 -13.69 -1.26
N GLN A 281 -5.77 -12.80 -1.55
CA GLN A 281 -4.93 -12.16 -0.55
C GLN A 281 -5.80 -11.41 0.48
N LYS A 282 -5.47 -11.59 1.76
CA LYS A 282 -6.14 -10.93 2.91
C LYS A 282 -5.19 -10.04 3.69
N ASN A 283 -3.89 -10.33 3.60
CA ASN A 283 -2.83 -9.63 4.29
C ASN A 283 -2.06 -8.81 3.25
N PHE A 284 -2.10 -7.51 3.39
CA PHE A 284 -1.44 -6.57 2.48
C PHE A 284 -0.28 -5.87 3.19
N LYS A 285 0.71 -5.44 2.42
CA LYS A 285 1.82 -4.61 2.90
C LYS A 285 1.70 -3.19 2.35
N LEU A 286 1.83 -2.21 3.23
CA LEU A 286 1.76 -0.79 2.92
C LEU A 286 3.05 -0.07 3.34
N LEU A 287 3.67 0.60 2.38
CA LEU A 287 4.71 1.59 2.66
C LEU A 287 4.07 2.97 2.84
N VAL A 288 4.28 3.59 3.99
CA VAL A 288 3.83 4.96 4.29
C VAL A 288 5.01 5.91 4.19
N ILE A 289 4.94 6.87 3.27
CA ILE A 289 5.97 7.89 3.04
C ILE A 289 5.37 9.28 3.22
N CYS A 290 5.98 10.11 4.06
CA CYS A 290 5.67 11.53 4.12
C CYS A 290 6.55 12.33 3.16
N LEU A 291 5.93 13.10 2.26
CA LEU A 291 6.64 14.03 1.38
C LEU A 291 6.91 15.34 2.12
N THR A 292 8.15 15.82 2.07
CA THR A 292 8.58 17.01 2.82
C THR A 292 9.53 17.87 1.99
N ASP A 293 9.65 19.16 2.29
CA ASP A 293 10.72 20.04 1.78
C ASP A 293 11.84 20.31 2.81
N THR A 294 11.61 19.88 4.04
CA THR A 294 12.48 20.04 5.20
C THR A 294 12.42 18.77 6.05
N PRO A 295 13.46 18.45 6.84
CA PRO A 295 13.42 17.31 7.75
C PRO A 295 12.23 17.39 8.71
N LEU A 296 11.57 16.26 8.94
CA LEU A 296 10.44 16.19 9.87
C LEU A 296 10.89 16.47 11.30
N THR A 297 10.07 17.20 12.04
CA THR A 297 10.26 17.36 13.49
C THR A 297 9.92 16.06 14.22
N THR A 298 10.39 15.92 15.46
CA THR A 298 10.06 14.78 16.33
C THR A 298 8.54 14.60 16.53
N SER A 299 7.78 15.69 16.60
CA SER A 299 6.32 15.63 16.74
C SER A 299 5.64 15.17 15.45
N GLN A 300 6.12 15.61 14.29
CA GLN A 300 5.61 15.15 12.99
C GLN A 300 5.88 13.66 12.78
N TRP A 301 7.10 13.20 13.11
CA TRP A 301 7.45 11.78 13.09
C TRP A 301 6.57 10.95 14.01
N SER A 302 6.43 11.36 15.28
CA SER A 302 5.59 10.67 16.26
C SER A 302 4.13 10.56 15.80
N LEU A 303 3.59 11.62 15.18
CA LEU A 303 2.23 11.64 14.66
C LEU A 303 2.03 10.64 13.51
N LEU A 304 2.93 10.66 12.53
CA LEU A 304 2.86 9.76 11.38
C LEU A 304 3.02 8.29 11.80
N ASP A 305 3.95 8.02 12.71
CA ASP A 305 4.20 6.69 13.26
C ASP A 305 2.98 6.15 14.04
N ASP A 306 2.37 6.98 14.89
CA ASP A 306 1.13 6.64 15.62
C ASP A 306 -0.05 6.35 14.66
N TYR A 307 -0.23 7.19 13.63
CA TYR A 307 -1.28 6.97 12.64
C TYR A 307 -1.04 5.73 11.79
N SER A 308 0.22 5.45 11.43
CA SER A 308 0.60 4.24 10.69
C SER A 308 0.40 2.98 11.50
N GLU A 309 0.79 2.99 12.78
CA GLU A 309 0.57 1.88 13.70
C GLU A 309 -0.92 1.59 13.85
N LYS A 310 -1.72 2.61 14.18
CA LYS A 310 -3.14 2.39 14.42
C LYS A 310 -3.90 2.01 13.15
N PHE A 311 -3.47 2.49 11.97
CA PHE A 311 -4.08 2.10 10.70
C PHE A 311 -3.82 0.62 10.36
N GLY A 312 -2.61 0.13 10.65
CA GLY A 312 -2.21 -1.26 10.41
C GLY A 312 -2.54 -2.23 11.55
N ARG A 313 -3.02 -1.73 12.70
CA ARG A 313 -3.33 -2.53 13.88
C ARG A 313 -4.40 -3.58 13.59
N THR A 314 -4.19 -4.80 14.06
CA THR A 314 -5.10 -5.96 13.91
C THR A 314 -6.10 -6.09 15.07
N ALA A 315 -6.50 -4.96 15.64
CA ALA A 315 -7.43 -4.87 16.77
C ALA A 315 -8.10 -3.50 16.77
N SER A 316 -9.24 -3.39 17.46
CA SER A 316 -9.87 -2.08 17.68
C SER A 316 -8.99 -1.19 18.55
N ASP A 317 -8.95 0.10 18.22
CA ASP A 317 -8.34 1.14 19.04
C ASP A 317 -9.36 1.99 19.81
N GLY A 318 -10.64 1.62 19.76
CA GLY A 318 -11.75 2.34 20.40
C GLY A 318 -12.12 3.66 19.72
N SER A 319 -11.49 4.00 18.58
CA SER A 319 -11.80 5.19 17.81
C SER A 319 -13.11 5.03 17.03
N SER A 320 -13.75 6.16 16.71
CA SER A 320 -14.83 6.19 15.71
C SER A 320 -14.31 6.12 14.27
N SER A 321 -13.01 6.30 14.07
CA SER A 321 -12.33 6.11 12.78
C SER A 321 -11.75 4.70 12.70
N TYR A 322 -12.36 3.87 11.86
CA TYR A 322 -11.94 2.51 11.61
C TYR A 322 -10.49 2.45 11.13
N ASN A 323 -9.74 1.47 11.63
CA ASN A 323 -8.55 0.98 10.95
C ASN A 323 -8.90 -0.08 9.88
N PHE A 324 -7.92 -0.56 9.12
CA PHE A 324 -8.18 -1.51 8.02
C PHE A 324 -8.76 -2.84 8.53
N TRP A 325 -8.29 -3.33 9.68
CA TRP A 325 -8.79 -4.57 10.27
C TRP A 325 -10.26 -4.41 10.70
N GLU A 326 -10.61 -3.34 11.41
CA GLU A 326 -11.99 -3.06 11.83
C GLU A 326 -12.90 -2.86 10.62
N ALA A 327 -12.45 -2.08 9.62
CA ALA A 327 -13.25 -1.80 8.43
C ALA A 327 -13.56 -3.06 7.60
N THR A 328 -12.71 -4.07 7.72
CA THR A 328 -12.90 -5.38 7.08
C THR A 328 -13.59 -6.41 7.98
N ASN A 329 -14.12 -6.02 9.15
CA ASN A 329 -14.68 -6.91 10.16
C ASN A 329 -13.69 -8.01 10.59
N GLY A 330 -12.41 -7.67 10.65
CA GLY A 330 -11.30 -8.55 11.01
C GLY A 330 -10.88 -9.56 9.95
N LEU A 331 -11.39 -9.45 8.73
CA LEU A 331 -11.10 -10.38 7.63
C LEU A 331 -9.78 -10.10 6.92
N GLY A 332 -9.28 -8.86 6.99
CA GLY A 332 -8.05 -8.43 6.34
C GLY A 332 -7.08 -7.74 7.30
N THR A 333 -5.80 -7.73 6.92
CA THR A 333 -4.75 -7.01 7.64
C THR A 333 -3.92 -6.14 6.71
N MET A 334 -3.36 -5.05 7.25
CA MET A 334 -2.48 -4.13 6.55
C MET A 334 -1.20 -3.96 7.36
N GLU A 335 -0.11 -4.59 6.94
CA GLU A 335 1.20 -4.43 7.56
C GLU A 335 1.83 -3.11 7.11
N THR A 336 2.00 -2.17 8.05
CA THR A 336 2.65 -0.87 7.82
C THR A 336 4.08 -0.82 8.37
N GLY A 337 4.59 -1.91 8.93
CA GLY A 337 5.87 -1.99 9.63
C GLY A 337 6.96 -2.76 8.91
N ASN A 338 8.07 -2.97 9.63
CA ASN A 338 9.20 -3.78 9.20
C ASN A 338 9.91 -3.27 7.93
N LEU A 339 9.96 -1.95 7.72
CA LEU A 339 10.57 -1.34 6.53
C LEU A 339 12.05 -1.69 6.33
N GLN A 340 12.83 -1.87 7.40
CA GLN A 340 14.24 -2.31 7.37
C GLN A 340 14.39 -3.68 6.67
N ASN A 341 13.41 -4.59 6.84
CA ASN A 341 13.41 -5.90 6.16
C ASN A 341 13.01 -5.80 4.68
N SER A 342 12.61 -4.60 4.24
CA SER A 342 12.23 -4.29 2.87
C SER A 342 13.17 -3.28 2.23
N LEU A 343 14.32 -3.00 2.86
CA LEU A 343 15.36 -2.21 2.23
C LEU A 343 15.96 -2.99 1.08
N GLY A 344 16.14 -2.32 -0.06
CA GLY A 344 17.13 -2.65 -1.06
C GLY A 344 18.52 -2.39 -0.49
N VAL A 345 18.86 -3.04 0.63
CA VAL A 345 20.25 -3.44 0.79
C VAL A 345 20.46 -4.39 -0.36
N ASP A 346 21.48 -4.13 -1.17
CA ASP A 346 21.89 -5.01 -2.22
C ASP A 346 22.23 -6.41 -1.68
N GLU A 347 21.22 -7.23 -1.38
CA GLU A 347 21.43 -8.67 -1.15
C GLU A 347 22.04 -9.31 -2.41
N ASN A 348 21.97 -8.63 -3.56
CA ASN A 348 22.56 -9.04 -4.83
C ASN A 348 23.88 -8.35 -5.25
N LEU A 349 24.40 -7.32 -4.56
CA LEU A 349 25.76 -6.80 -4.88
C LEU A 349 26.86 -7.49 -4.08
N PHE A 350 26.54 -8.19 -2.99
CA PHE A 350 27.55 -8.76 -2.09
C PHE A 350 27.59 -10.30 -2.03
N THR A 351 26.64 -11.02 -2.64
CA THR A 351 26.62 -12.49 -2.59
C THR A 351 27.76 -13.15 -3.37
N GLU A 352 28.38 -12.46 -4.32
CA GLU A 352 29.57 -12.95 -4.99
C GLU A 352 30.84 -12.74 -4.16
N ASP A 353 30.93 -11.61 -3.44
CA ASP A 353 32.09 -11.19 -2.64
C ASP A 353 32.15 -11.81 -1.24
N ILE A 354 31.01 -12.01 -0.57
CA ILE A 354 30.97 -12.52 0.80
C ILE A 354 30.02 -13.72 0.86
N LEU A 355 30.56 -14.89 1.20
CA LEU A 355 29.80 -16.09 1.48
C LEU A 355 29.77 -16.35 2.99
N VAL A 356 28.61 -16.74 3.50
CA VAL A 356 28.45 -17.08 4.92
C VAL A 356 27.82 -18.46 5.04
N TYR A 357 28.53 -19.40 5.66
CA TYR A 357 28.11 -20.80 5.75
C TYR A 357 28.77 -21.53 6.93
N PRO A 358 28.20 -22.65 7.42
CA PRO A 358 26.86 -23.13 7.11
C PRO A 358 25.79 -22.27 7.79
N ILE A 359 24.62 -22.13 7.15
CA ILE A 359 23.41 -21.60 7.77
C ILE A 359 22.28 -22.60 7.42
N PRO A 360 21.68 -23.30 8.40
CA PRO A 360 21.94 -23.23 9.84
C PRO A 360 23.33 -23.72 10.26
N SER A 361 23.83 -23.20 11.38
CA SER A 361 25.08 -23.63 12.02
C SER A 361 24.79 -24.28 13.37
N LYS A 362 25.72 -25.12 13.85
CA LYS A 362 25.69 -25.68 15.21
C LYS A 362 26.68 -24.99 16.15
N ASN A 363 27.91 -24.77 15.68
CA ASN A 363 29.04 -24.40 16.54
C ASN A 363 29.86 -23.22 15.97
N TYR A 364 29.87 -23.03 14.65
CA TYR A 364 30.71 -22.02 14.00
C TYR A 364 30.10 -21.53 12.68
N VAL A 365 30.37 -20.28 12.32
CA VAL A 365 29.98 -19.72 11.02
C VAL A 365 31.23 -19.24 10.31
N THR A 366 31.43 -19.68 9.08
CA THR A 366 32.50 -19.21 8.20
C THR A 366 32.02 -18.03 7.38
N VAL A 367 32.82 -16.96 7.35
CA VAL A 367 32.72 -15.83 6.44
C VAL A 367 33.86 -15.93 5.44
N GLU A 368 33.54 -16.24 4.19
CA GLU A 368 34.50 -16.28 3.08
C GLU A 368 34.43 -14.99 2.28
N ILE A 369 35.56 -14.29 2.20
CA ILE A 369 35.74 -13.01 1.53
C ILE A 369 36.45 -13.28 0.20
N LYS A 370 35.80 -12.92 -0.90
CA LYS A 370 36.31 -13.01 -2.27
C LYS A 370 36.75 -11.64 -2.77
N ASN A 371 37.48 -11.65 -3.88
CA ASN A 371 37.92 -10.45 -4.61
C ASN A 371 38.77 -9.46 -3.78
N ASN A 372 39.35 -9.92 -2.65
CA ASN A 372 40.24 -9.15 -1.77
C ASN A 372 39.67 -7.78 -1.35
N ILE A 373 38.37 -7.73 -1.06
CA ILE A 373 37.74 -6.52 -0.55
C ILE A 373 38.25 -6.18 0.86
N ALA A 374 38.44 -4.89 1.13
CA ALA A 374 38.87 -4.41 2.45
C ALA A 374 37.67 -4.27 3.40
N ILE A 375 37.78 -4.88 4.59
CA ILE A 375 36.74 -4.91 5.61
C ILE A 375 37.15 -4.01 6.78
N ALA A 376 36.35 -2.97 7.04
CA ALA A 376 36.52 -2.07 8.16
C ALA A 376 36.03 -2.69 9.48
N GLU A 377 34.92 -3.44 9.42
CA GLU A 377 34.29 -4.00 10.62
C GLU A 377 33.56 -5.32 10.30
N LEU A 378 33.71 -6.32 11.15
CA LEU A 378 32.97 -7.58 11.10
C LEU A 378 32.38 -7.83 12.49
N SER A 379 31.06 -7.87 12.63
CA SER A 379 30.41 -7.97 13.95
C SER A 379 29.21 -8.91 13.92
N VAL A 380 28.93 -9.55 15.07
CA VAL A 380 27.73 -10.38 15.28
C VAL A 380 26.81 -9.71 16.29
N TYR A 381 25.52 -9.72 16.00
CA TYR A 381 24.46 -9.15 16.82
C TYR A 381 23.40 -10.20 17.15
N ASN A 382 22.80 -10.10 18.34
CA ASN A 382 21.60 -10.88 18.66
C ASN A 382 20.33 -10.25 18.03
N LEU A 383 19.19 -10.94 18.17
CA LEU A 383 17.89 -10.50 17.64
C LEU A 383 17.41 -9.15 18.21
N LEU A 384 17.91 -8.75 19.39
CA LEU A 384 17.59 -7.45 20.03
C LEU A 384 18.53 -6.32 19.56
N GLY A 385 19.45 -6.59 18.63
CA GLY A 385 20.41 -5.62 18.11
C GLY A 385 21.61 -5.36 19.02
N GLN A 386 21.80 -6.15 20.08
CA GLN A 386 22.98 -6.04 20.93
C GLN A 386 24.18 -6.68 20.23
N LYS A 387 25.29 -5.93 20.13
CA LYS A 387 26.56 -6.42 19.59
C LYS A 387 27.14 -7.45 20.56
N LEU A 388 27.33 -8.68 20.08
CA LEU A 388 27.91 -9.79 20.84
C LEU A 388 29.42 -9.82 20.70
N GLU A 389 29.91 -9.65 19.48
CA GLU A 389 31.33 -9.75 19.17
C GLU A 389 31.70 -8.84 18.00
N ASN A 390 32.93 -8.31 18.05
CA ASN A 390 33.58 -7.64 16.94
C ASN A 390 34.83 -8.45 16.55
N ILE A 391 34.81 -9.01 15.35
CA ILE A 391 35.86 -9.89 14.82
C ILE A 391 36.89 -9.05 14.08
N THR A 392 38.17 -9.24 14.43
CA THR A 392 39.27 -8.57 13.74
C THR A 392 39.51 -9.22 12.38
N VAL A 393 39.44 -8.44 11.31
CA VAL A 393 39.77 -8.88 9.94
C VAL A 393 41.14 -8.35 9.56
N ARG A 394 42.07 -9.24 9.19
CA ARG A 394 43.41 -8.85 8.70
C ARG A 394 43.38 -8.73 7.18
N GLN A 395 44.33 -7.95 6.64
CA GLN A 395 44.41 -7.58 5.22
C GLN A 395 44.48 -8.76 4.23
N ASN A 396 44.72 -9.98 4.71
CA ASN A 396 44.80 -11.21 3.89
C ASN A 396 43.81 -12.30 4.33
N ASP A 397 42.88 -12.01 5.23
CA ASP A 397 41.91 -13.00 5.68
C ASP A 397 40.84 -13.18 4.59
N ASN A 398 40.92 -14.29 3.87
CA ASN A 398 39.93 -14.68 2.87
C ASN A 398 38.86 -15.63 3.44
N LYS A 399 39.11 -16.23 4.61
CA LYS A 399 38.17 -17.07 5.34
C LYS A 399 38.32 -16.83 6.83
N ILE A 400 37.21 -16.54 7.49
CA ILE A 400 37.15 -16.22 8.91
C ILE A 400 36.13 -17.16 9.53
N GLU A 401 36.54 -17.93 10.53
CA GLU A 401 35.63 -18.78 11.30
C GLU A 401 35.25 -18.07 12.59
N ILE A 402 33.94 -17.89 12.79
CA ILE A 402 33.37 -17.27 13.97
C ILE A 402 32.83 -18.38 14.85
N ASN A 403 33.36 -18.50 16.07
CA ASN A 403 32.91 -19.49 17.05
C ASN A 403 31.61 -19.02 17.70
N MET A 404 30.58 -19.88 17.65
CA MET A 404 29.24 -19.60 18.18
C MET A 404 28.86 -20.52 19.34
N ASN A 405 29.78 -21.32 19.89
CA ASN A 405 29.48 -22.33 20.93
C ASN A 405 28.90 -21.73 22.22
N ASP A 406 29.27 -20.50 22.56
CA ASP A 406 28.79 -19.82 23.77
C ASP A 406 27.47 -19.05 23.54
N CYS A 407 26.97 -19.04 22.31
CA CYS A 407 25.71 -18.39 21.95
C CYS A 407 24.53 -19.37 22.12
N PRO A 408 23.42 -18.97 22.78
CA PRO A 408 22.21 -19.78 22.83
C PRO A 408 21.65 -20.09 21.43
N LYS A 409 20.95 -21.22 21.27
CA LYS A 409 20.22 -21.53 20.03
C LYS A 409 19.24 -20.41 19.69
N GLY A 410 19.22 -19.96 18.44
CA GLY A 410 18.43 -18.80 18.04
C GLY A 410 18.87 -18.13 16.74
N ILE A 411 18.35 -16.92 16.53
CA ILE A 411 18.62 -16.10 15.35
C ILE A 411 19.60 -14.99 15.71
N TYR A 412 20.60 -14.81 14.85
CA TYR A 412 21.64 -13.79 14.96
C TYR A 412 21.80 -13.06 13.62
N HIS A 413 22.46 -11.90 13.67
CA HIS A 413 22.80 -11.11 12.50
C HIS A 413 24.31 -10.91 12.42
N LEU A 414 24.92 -11.35 11.33
CA LEU A 414 26.26 -10.95 10.94
C LEU A 414 26.18 -9.59 10.24
N SER A 415 27.10 -8.69 10.54
CA SER A 415 27.28 -7.42 9.86
C SER A 415 28.72 -7.29 9.39
N VAL A 416 28.91 -6.91 8.13
CA VAL A 416 30.22 -6.67 7.53
C VAL A 416 30.23 -5.28 6.91
N LYS A 417 31.13 -4.41 7.36
CA LYS A 417 31.31 -3.05 6.85
C LYS A 417 32.61 -2.96 6.07
N LYS A 418 32.57 -2.46 4.84
CA LYS A 418 33.76 -2.15 4.02
C LYS A 418 34.38 -0.81 4.43
N ASP A 419 35.63 -0.59 4.05
CA ASP A 419 36.36 0.68 4.31
C ASP A 419 35.70 1.91 3.65
N ASP A 420 34.98 1.71 2.54
CA ASP A 420 34.22 2.75 1.87
C ASP A 420 32.86 3.05 2.53
N GLY A 421 32.54 2.37 3.64
CA GLY A 421 31.33 2.58 4.43
C GLY A 421 30.14 1.70 4.05
N GLN A 422 30.24 0.88 2.99
CA GLN A 422 29.17 -0.05 2.59
C GLN A 422 28.93 -1.15 3.63
N LEU A 423 27.67 -1.59 3.78
CA LEU A 423 27.25 -2.54 4.81
C LEU A 423 26.56 -3.78 4.19
N PHE A 424 27.07 -4.96 4.52
CA PHE A 424 26.45 -6.25 4.24
C PHE A 424 25.93 -6.85 5.55
N THR A 425 24.73 -7.43 5.53
CA THR A 425 24.20 -8.17 6.69
C THR A 425 23.70 -9.55 6.28
N LYS A 426 23.86 -10.54 7.18
CA LYS A 426 23.39 -11.90 6.95
C LYS A 426 22.74 -12.46 8.20
N LYS A 427 21.54 -13.02 8.06
CA LYS A 427 20.89 -13.80 9.11
C LYS A 427 21.61 -15.12 9.32
N ILE A 428 22.03 -15.39 10.56
CA ILE A 428 22.56 -16.67 11.02
C ILE A 428 21.47 -17.38 11.84
N ILE A 429 21.36 -18.69 11.65
CA ILE A 429 20.48 -19.57 12.44
C ILE A 429 21.39 -20.56 13.18
N LEU A 430 21.35 -20.54 14.51
CA LEU A 430 22.13 -21.44 15.38
C LEU A 430 21.22 -22.51 15.99
N GLU A 431 21.52 -23.79 15.74
CA GLU A 431 20.67 -24.95 16.06
C GLU A 431 21.16 -25.86 17.17
#